data_AF-A0AA51X809-F1
#
_entry.id   AF-A0AA51X809-F1
#
_cell.length_a   1.000
_cell.length_b   1.000
_cell.length_c   1.000
_cell.angle_alpha   90.00
_cell.angle_beta   90.00
_cell.angle_gamma   90.00
#
_symmetry.space_group_name_H-M   'P 1'
#
loop_
_entity.id
_entity.type
_entity.pdbx_description
1 polymer ?
#
loop_
_entity_poly.entity_id
_entity_poly.type
_entity_poly.pdbx_seq_one_letter_code
_entity_poly.pdbx_strand_id
1 'polypeptide(L)'
;MAKAKKATKATTKKVTKTAATKAKKVTTKKATAKKVSRKPAAKKATVSALQVAQVAFDKALADLNKAATQESAVADKALAKAAKSAKTDATKLAAAKTKLKAAQAKAKAKKSAAATKAVATNKAKVAELTATAKASKAALADAKAAVKAAKEQVKAVTAKVKGIAKLDQELVKAAAKKATKKSAKKPAKKKATKKAAKKVEKVEVVSEAPATENTAA
;
A
#
# COMPACT_ATOMS: atom_id res chain seq x y z
N MET A 1 5.18 -8.44 -51.05
CA MET A 1 5.36 -9.68 -51.83
C MET A 1 4.23 -10.64 -51.51
N ALA A 2 3.33 -10.87 -52.45
CA ALA A 2 2.38 -11.98 -52.40
C ALA A 2 3.06 -13.24 -52.93
N LYS A 3 2.94 -14.36 -52.22
CA LYS A 3 3.04 -15.71 -52.80
C LYS A 3 2.00 -16.61 -52.13
N ALA A 4 0.95 -16.90 -52.89
CA ALA A 4 0.03 -18.00 -52.66
C ALA A 4 0.72 -19.35 -52.99
N LYS A 5 0.34 -20.44 -52.30
CA LYS A 5 0.30 -21.79 -52.92
C LYS A 5 -0.59 -22.78 -52.13
N LYS A 6 -1.76 -23.00 -52.73
CA LYS A 6 -2.58 -24.21 -52.97
C LYS A 6 -2.97 -25.20 -51.85
N ALA A 7 -4.27 -25.50 -51.92
CA ALA A 7 -5.06 -26.53 -51.28
C ALA A 7 -4.71 -27.97 -51.68
N THR A 8 -5.07 -28.91 -50.80
CA THR A 8 -5.38 -30.31 -51.14
C THR A 8 -6.75 -30.71 -50.55
N LYS A 9 -7.73 -30.84 -51.45
CA LYS A 9 -8.93 -31.71 -51.34
C LYS A 9 -8.47 -33.14 -51.65
N ALA A 10 -9.08 -34.28 -51.29
CA ALA A 10 -10.25 -34.73 -50.54
C ALA A 10 -10.07 -36.26 -50.36
N THR A 11 -10.86 -36.92 -49.50
CA THR A 11 -11.58 -38.15 -49.88
C THR A 11 -12.62 -38.55 -48.82
N THR A 12 -13.87 -38.33 -49.18
CA THR A 12 -15.08 -38.88 -48.57
C THR A 12 -15.19 -40.38 -48.82
N LYS A 13 -15.55 -41.17 -47.80
CA LYS A 13 -16.41 -42.35 -47.98
C LYS A 13 -17.79 -42.05 -47.39
N LYS A 14 -18.78 -41.94 -48.28
CA LYS A 14 -20.21 -41.99 -47.97
C LYS A 14 -20.55 -43.36 -47.39
N VAL A 15 -21.40 -43.42 -46.35
CA VAL A 15 -22.62 -44.25 -46.41
C VAL A 15 -23.76 -43.47 -45.75
N THR A 16 -24.81 -43.33 -46.55
CA THR A 16 -26.09 -42.65 -46.32
C THR A 16 -27.16 -43.58 -45.73
N LYS A 17 -28.25 -42.95 -45.23
CA LYS A 17 -29.64 -43.45 -45.02
C LYS A 17 -29.97 -44.00 -43.62
N THR A 18 -31.12 -43.73 -42.98
CA THR A 18 -32.34 -42.93 -43.27
C THR A 18 -33.22 -42.83 -42.01
N ALA A 19 -34.01 -41.76 -41.94
CA ALA A 19 -35.39 -41.59 -41.41
C ALA A 19 -35.91 -42.31 -40.13
N ALA A 20 -36.33 -41.46 -39.18
CA ALA A 20 -37.59 -41.45 -38.44
C ALA A 20 -38.18 -42.76 -37.87
N THR A 21 -38.28 -42.82 -36.54
CA THR A 21 -39.46 -43.39 -35.86
C THR A 21 -39.91 -42.48 -34.71
N LYS A 22 -41.17 -42.07 -34.76
CA LYS A 22 -41.92 -41.49 -33.64
C LYS A 22 -42.22 -42.59 -32.60
N ALA A 23 -42.60 -42.14 -31.40
CA ALA A 23 -43.00 -42.88 -30.20
C ALA A 23 -41.84 -43.21 -29.25
N LYS A 24 -41.90 -42.90 -27.96
CA LYS A 24 -43.04 -43.08 -27.06
C LYS A 24 -42.98 -42.05 -25.93
N LYS A 25 -44.12 -41.41 -25.65
CA LYS A 25 -44.38 -40.64 -24.42
C LYS A 25 -44.11 -41.55 -23.22
N VAL A 26 -42.93 -41.46 -22.61
CA VAL A 26 -42.66 -42.11 -21.32
C VAL A 26 -43.04 -41.13 -20.23
N THR A 27 -44.12 -41.50 -19.59
CA THR A 27 -44.78 -40.90 -18.46
C THR A 27 -43.82 -40.64 -17.29
N THR A 28 -43.88 -39.41 -16.81
CA THR A 28 -43.73 -38.99 -15.41
C THR A 28 -43.53 -40.13 -14.40
N LYS A 29 -42.28 -40.36 -13.99
CA LYS A 29 -42.00 -40.80 -12.61
C LYS A 29 -41.42 -39.62 -11.85
N LYS A 30 -42.28 -39.08 -11.00
CA LYS A 30 -42.04 -38.13 -9.92
C LYS A 30 -40.79 -38.58 -9.14
N ALA A 31 -39.61 -38.14 -9.58
CA ALA A 31 -38.39 -38.26 -8.81
C ALA A 31 -38.54 -37.31 -7.64
N THR A 32 -38.89 -37.90 -6.51
CA THR A 32 -38.81 -37.33 -5.17
C THR A 32 -37.63 -36.38 -5.11
N ALA A 33 -37.92 -35.14 -4.71
CA ALA A 33 -36.95 -34.11 -4.41
C ALA A 33 -36.03 -34.59 -3.28
N LYS A 34 -35.06 -35.43 -3.61
CA LYS A 34 -33.86 -35.63 -2.81
C LYS A 34 -33.18 -34.28 -2.90
N LYS A 35 -33.38 -33.43 -1.88
CA LYS A 35 -32.64 -32.18 -1.68
C LYS A 35 -31.16 -32.52 -1.82
N VAL A 36 -30.62 -32.41 -3.03
CA VAL A 36 -29.18 -32.32 -3.23
C VAL A 36 -28.83 -31.04 -2.51
N SER A 37 -28.22 -31.19 -1.35
CA SER A 37 -27.64 -30.11 -0.58
C SER A 37 -26.51 -29.50 -1.41
N ARG A 38 -26.86 -28.74 -2.45
CA ARG A 38 -25.95 -27.88 -3.20
C ARG A 38 -25.65 -26.67 -2.33
N LYS A 39 -24.94 -26.86 -1.21
CA LYS A 39 -24.46 -25.74 -0.38
C LYS A 39 -23.30 -26.01 0.60
N PRO A 40 -22.26 -26.83 0.28
CA PRO A 40 -20.98 -26.68 0.96
C PRO A 40 -19.92 -25.90 0.14
N ALA A 41 -19.95 -25.93 -1.20
CA ALA A 41 -18.87 -25.37 -2.03
C ALA A 41 -18.76 -23.84 -1.94
N ALA A 42 -19.90 -23.13 -1.96
CA ALA A 42 -19.91 -21.67 -1.89
C ALA A 42 -19.39 -21.10 -0.55
N LYS A 43 -19.46 -21.89 0.54
CA LYS A 43 -18.94 -21.47 1.85
C LYS A 43 -17.45 -21.74 2.03
N LYS A 44 -16.86 -22.71 1.31
CA LYS A 44 -15.42 -22.96 1.38
C LYS A 44 -14.62 -22.05 0.45
N ALA A 45 -15.16 -21.72 -0.72
CA ALA A 45 -14.52 -20.80 -1.67
C ALA A 45 -14.48 -19.34 -1.16
N THR A 46 -15.50 -18.88 -0.43
CA THR A 46 -15.49 -17.54 0.16
C THR A 46 -14.54 -17.43 1.36
N VAL A 47 -14.40 -18.50 2.17
CA VAL A 47 -13.44 -18.54 3.28
C VAL A 47 -12.01 -18.55 2.76
N SER A 48 -11.72 -19.27 1.68
CA SER A 48 -10.38 -19.25 1.07
C SER A 48 -10.03 -17.91 0.42
N ALA A 49 -10.98 -17.25 -0.25
CA ALA A 49 -10.74 -15.93 -0.85
C ALA A 49 -10.53 -14.84 0.22
N LEU A 50 -11.26 -14.89 1.34
CA LEU A 50 -11.07 -13.98 2.46
C LEU A 50 -9.72 -14.18 3.14
N GLN A 51 -9.28 -15.42 3.35
CA GLN A 51 -7.95 -15.70 3.89
C GLN A 51 -6.82 -15.22 2.98
N VAL A 52 -6.96 -15.38 1.66
CA VAL A 52 -5.99 -14.85 0.68
C VAL A 52 -5.96 -13.32 0.71
N ALA A 53 -7.11 -12.66 0.83
CA ALA A 53 -7.18 -11.20 0.96
C ALA A 53 -6.53 -10.71 2.27
N GLN A 54 -6.71 -11.43 3.38
CA GLN A 54 -6.08 -11.12 4.66
C GLN A 54 -4.55 -11.21 4.58
N VAL A 55 -4.03 -12.29 4.01
CA VAL A 55 -2.58 -12.49 3.81
C VAL A 55 -1.99 -11.42 2.89
N ALA A 56 -2.70 -11.04 1.82
CA ALA A 56 -2.28 -9.96 0.93
C ALA A 56 -2.27 -8.59 1.64
N PHE A 57 -3.25 -8.34 2.52
CA PHE A 57 -3.34 -7.12 3.31
C PHE A 57 -2.21 -7.01 4.35
N ASP A 58 -1.93 -8.09 5.09
CA ASP A 58 -0.82 -8.14 6.05
C ASP A 58 0.52 -7.90 5.36
N LYS A 59 0.70 -8.48 4.18
CA LYS A 59 1.88 -8.24 3.34
C LYS A 59 1.98 -6.78 2.92
N ALA A 60 0.88 -6.17 2.48
CA ALA A 60 0.86 -4.76 2.09
C ALA A 60 1.21 -3.83 3.26
N LEU A 61 0.77 -4.13 4.48
CA LEU A 61 1.14 -3.36 5.68
C LEU A 61 2.63 -3.49 6.02
N ALA A 62 3.20 -4.68 5.87
CA ALA A 62 4.63 -4.90 6.07
C ALA A 62 5.46 -4.17 5.01
N ASP A 63 5.04 -4.24 3.74
CA ASP A 63 5.68 -3.55 2.63
C ASP A 63 5.58 -2.03 2.78
N LEU A 64 4.47 -1.50 3.31
CA LEU A 64 4.30 -0.07 3.63
C LEU A 64 5.30 0.40 4.70
N ASN A 65 5.45 -0.34 5.81
CA ASN A 65 6.46 -0.03 6.83
C ASN A 65 7.88 -0.08 6.28
N LYS A 66 8.17 -1.06 5.42
CA LYS A 66 9.47 -1.19 4.76
C LYS A 66 9.73 -0.05 3.79
N ALA A 67 8.75 0.36 3.00
CA ALA A 67 8.86 1.50 2.08
C ALA A 67 9.11 2.80 2.85
N ALA A 68 8.33 3.08 3.91
CA ALA A 68 8.49 4.28 4.72
C ALA A 68 9.89 4.35 5.39
N THR A 69 10.38 3.23 5.92
CA THR A 69 11.74 3.18 6.52
C THR A 69 12.84 3.36 5.47
N GLN A 70 12.66 2.84 4.26
CA GLN A 70 13.58 3.08 3.14
C GLN A 70 13.59 4.56 2.70
N GLU A 71 12.44 5.22 2.64
CA GLU A 71 12.35 6.65 2.32
C GLU A 71 13.10 7.51 3.33
N SER A 72 12.97 7.23 4.63
CA SER A 72 13.77 7.90 5.67
C SER A 72 15.26 7.67 5.47
N ALA A 73 15.68 6.46 5.11
CA ALA A 73 17.10 6.15 4.89
C ALA A 73 17.66 6.88 3.63
N VAL A 74 16.85 7.05 2.58
CA VAL A 74 17.22 7.85 1.41
C VAL A 74 17.36 9.32 1.78
N ALA A 75 16.43 9.85 2.59
CA ALA A 75 16.50 11.22 3.09
C ALA A 75 17.76 11.47 3.95
N ASP A 76 18.12 10.54 4.84
CA ASP A 76 19.35 10.62 5.65
C ASP A 76 20.62 10.62 4.76
N LYS A 77 20.65 9.82 3.68
CA LYS A 77 21.75 9.84 2.70
C LYS A 77 21.83 11.18 1.93
N ALA A 78 20.69 11.76 1.56
CA ALA A 78 20.64 13.06 0.91
C ALA A 78 21.16 14.16 1.85
N LEU A 79 20.80 14.11 3.13
CA LEU A 79 21.31 15.01 4.16
C LEU A 79 22.84 14.92 4.29
N ALA A 80 23.41 13.72 4.30
CA ALA A 80 24.86 13.54 4.37
C ALA A 80 25.59 14.14 3.16
N LYS A 81 25.04 13.97 1.95
CA LYS A 81 25.58 14.59 0.73
C LYS A 81 25.51 16.12 0.78
N ALA A 82 24.35 16.67 1.17
CA ALA A 82 24.17 18.11 1.31
C ALA A 82 25.12 18.72 2.35
N ALA A 83 25.32 18.03 3.49
CA ALA A 83 26.24 18.47 4.53
C ALA A 83 27.70 18.50 4.04
N LYS A 84 28.13 17.48 3.27
CA LYS A 84 29.47 17.45 2.68
C LYS A 84 29.69 18.56 1.66
N SER A 85 28.71 18.82 0.80
CA SER A 85 28.77 19.94 -0.16
C SER A 85 28.84 21.29 0.55
N ALA A 86 27.94 21.54 1.51
CA ALA A 86 27.92 22.78 2.28
C ALA A 86 29.25 23.03 3.03
N LYS A 87 29.85 22.00 3.62
CA LYS A 87 31.17 22.09 4.27
C LYS A 87 32.28 22.42 3.26
N THR A 88 32.25 21.78 2.10
CA THR A 88 33.24 21.99 1.03
C THR A 88 33.18 23.42 0.51
N ASP A 89 31.97 23.94 0.24
CA ASP A 89 31.77 25.29 -0.28
C ASP A 89 32.12 26.36 0.75
N ALA A 90 31.78 26.14 2.03
CA ALA A 90 32.21 27.00 3.12
C ALA A 90 33.74 27.09 3.22
N THR A 91 34.44 25.96 3.04
CA THR A 91 35.91 25.90 3.07
C THR A 91 36.51 26.64 1.87
N LYS A 92 35.96 26.45 0.66
CA LYS A 92 36.38 27.19 -0.55
C LYS A 92 36.18 28.69 -0.39
N LEU A 93 35.06 29.11 0.19
CA LEU A 93 34.77 30.52 0.46
C LEU A 93 35.78 31.11 1.47
N ALA A 94 36.12 30.38 2.53
CA ALA A 94 37.12 30.82 3.51
C ALA A 94 38.51 30.99 2.87
N ALA A 95 38.92 30.03 2.03
CA ALA A 95 40.17 30.11 1.28
C ALA A 95 40.18 31.31 0.31
N ALA A 96 39.08 31.56 -0.41
CA ALA A 96 38.95 32.69 -1.31
C ALA A 96 38.99 34.04 -0.58
N LYS A 97 38.34 34.15 0.59
CA LYS A 97 38.42 35.35 1.44
C LYS A 97 39.85 35.61 1.93
N THR A 98 40.58 34.56 2.27
CA THR A 98 41.99 34.66 2.66
C THR A 98 42.86 35.17 1.50
N LYS A 99 42.64 34.64 0.29
CA LYS A 99 43.31 35.13 -0.93
C LYS A 99 42.96 36.59 -1.24
N LEU A 100 41.71 37.01 -1.03
CA LEU A 100 41.30 38.40 -1.20
C LEU A 100 42.03 39.33 -0.23
N LYS A 101 42.12 38.97 1.07
CA LYS A 101 42.89 39.75 2.05
C LYS A 101 44.37 39.87 1.66
N ALA A 102 44.98 38.78 1.21
CA ALA A 102 46.37 38.78 0.75
C ALA A 102 46.56 39.66 -0.51
N ALA A 103 45.63 39.60 -1.46
CA ALA A 103 45.66 40.45 -2.66
C ALA A 103 45.49 41.93 -2.29
N GLN A 104 44.60 42.26 -1.35
CA GLN A 104 44.41 43.63 -0.86
C GLN A 104 45.68 44.17 -0.18
N ALA A 105 46.36 43.35 0.64
CA ALA A 105 47.63 43.74 1.25
C ALA A 105 48.70 44.03 0.18
N LYS A 106 48.82 43.16 -0.83
CA LYS A 106 49.77 43.37 -1.94
C LYS A 106 49.42 44.60 -2.79
N ALA A 107 48.15 44.89 -3.01
CA ALA A 107 47.71 46.09 -3.73
C ALA A 107 48.04 47.38 -2.97
N LYS A 108 47.84 47.40 -1.65
CA LYS A 108 48.24 48.53 -0.80
C LYS A 108 49.76 48.75 -0.80
N ALA A 109 50.55 47.67 -0.76
CA ALA A 109 52.00 47.74 -0.69
C ALA A 109 52.65 48.13 -2.04
N LYS A 110 52.24 47.51 -3.14
CA LYS A 110 52.91 47.70 -4.45
C LYS A 110 52.29 48.78 -5.34
N LYS A 111 51.08 49.28 -5.02
CA LYS A 111 50.34 50.31 -5.77
C LYS A 111 50.33 50.09 -7.30
N SER A 112 50.36 48.85 -7.76
CA SER A 112 50.45 48.52 -9.19
C SER A 112 49.08 48.20 -9.80
N ALA A 113 48.91 48.53 -11.08
CA ALA A 113 47.68 48.23 -11.82
C ALA A 113 47.38 46.71 -11.84
N ALA A 114 48.41 45.87 -11.92
CA ALA A 114 48.27 44.41 -11.83
C ALA A 114 47.72 43.96 -10.46
N ALA A 115 48.17 44.57 -9.37
CA ALA A 115 47.68 44.25 -8.03
C ALA A 115 46.22 44.70 -7.83
N THR A 116 45.83 45.86 -8.37
CA THR A 116 44.44 46.33 -8.37
C THR A 116 43.51 45.40 -9.18
N LYS A 117 43.94 44.96 -10.37
CA LYS A 117 43.20 43.96 -11.17
C LYS A 117 43.02 42.65 -10.40
N ALA A 118 44.07 42.17 -9.73
CA ALA A 118 44.00 40.95 -8.91
C ALA A 118 43.01 41.06 -7.73
N VAL A 119 42.89 42.23 -7.09
CA VAL A 119 41.86 42.46 -6.05
C VAL A 119 40.46 42.39 -6.65
N ALA A 120 40.23 43.03 -7.80
CA ALA A 120 38.93 43.00 -8.47
C ALA A 120 38.51 41.56 -8.84
N THR A 121 39.41 40.78 -9.45
CA THR A 121 39.15 39.38 -9.80
C THR A 121 38.87 38.51 -8.56
N ASN A 122 39.64 38.67 -7.49
CA ASN A 122 39.41 37.89 -6.26
C ASN A 122 38.11 38.30 -5.56
N LYS A 123 37.70 39.57 -5.65
CA LYS A 123 36.41 40.05 -5.13
C LYS A 123 35.25 39.41 -5.89
N ALA A 124 35.33 39.32 -7.22
CA ALA A 124 34.35 38.62 -8.05
C ALA A 124 34.24 37.13 -7.66
N LYS A 125 35.38 36.44 -7.51
CA LYS A 125 35.42 35.03 -7.07
C LYS A 125 34.81 34.82 -5.67
N VAL A 126 35.05 35.74 -4.73
CA VAL A 126 34.43 35.69 -3.40
C VAL A 126 32.91 35.88 -3.49
N ALA A 127 32.41 36.76 -4.36
CA ALA A 127 30.98 36.97 -4.56
C ALA A 127 30.30 35.72 -5.14
N GLU A 128 30.88 35.11 -6.18
CA GLU A 128 30.41 33.86 -6.78
C GLU A 128 30.34 32.72 -5.75
N LEU A 129 31.45 32.48 -5.03
CA LEU A 129 31.50 31.44 -3.99
C LEU A 129 30.57 31.73 -2.81
N THR A 130 30.24 32.99 -2.55
CA THR A 130 29.24 33.36 -1.53
C THR A 130 27.85 32.95 -1.96
N ALA A 131 27.50 33.14 -3.23
CA ALA A 131 26.22 32.68 -3.78
C ALA A 131 26.12 31.15 -3.72
N THR A 132 27.18 30.42 -4.13
CA THR A 132 27.22 28.96 -4.03
C THR A 132 27.10 28.47 -2.59
N ALA A 133 27.83 29.07 -1.64
CA ALA A 133 27.75 28.69 -0.23
C ALA A 133 26.38 28.97 0.38
N LYS A 134 25.69 30.05 -0.04
CA LYS A 134 24.31 30.33 0.36
C LYS A 134 23.34 29.27 -0.18
N ALA A 135 23.46 28.90 -1.44
CA ALA A 135 22.65 27.86 -2.06
C ALA A 135 22.85 26.50 -1.36
N SER A 136 24.10 26.10 -1.10
CA SER A 136 24.40 24.85 -0.38
C SER A 136 23.91 24.87 1.07
N LYS A 137 23.91 26.04 1.73
CA LYS A 137 23.33 26.20 3.07
C LYS A 137 21.81 26.07 3.07
N ALA A 138 21.13 26.62 2.05
CA ALA A 138 19.69 26.45 1.86
C ALA A 138 19.34 24.98 1.61
N ALA A 139 20.03 24.32 0.67
CA ALA A 139 19.84 22.89 0.39
C ALA A 139 20.07 22.00 1.61
N LEU A 140 21.02 22.35 2.50
CA LEU A 140 21.20 21.65 3.78
C LEU A 140 20.01 21.86 4.74
N ALA A 141 19.40 23.05 4.76
CA ALA A 141 18.20 23.30 5.56
C ALA A 141 17.01 22.50 5.03
N ASP A 142 16.81 22.47 3.71
CA ASP A 142 15.75 21.70 3.06
C ASP A 142 15.92 20.20 3.30
N ALA A 143 17.15 19.68 3.19
CA ALA A 143 17.44 18.29 3.48
C ALA A 143 17.17 17.92 4.95
N LYS A 144 17.44 18.82 5.90
CA LYS A 144 17.09 18.61 7.31
C LYS A 144 15.58 18.57 7.53
N ALA A 145 14.85 19.48 6.89
CA ALA A 145 13.39 19.50 6.96
C ALA A 145 12.78 18.21 6.36
N ALA A 146 13.30 17.76 5.22
CA ALA A 146 12.88 16.51 4.58
C ALA A 146 13.13 15.29 5.48
N VAL A 147 14.28 15.20 6.15
CA VAL A 147 14.56 14.13 7.11
C VAL A 147 13.59 14.16 8.31
N LYS A 148 13.25 15.34 8.82
CA LYS A 148 12.26 15.46 9.91
C LYS A 148 10.89 14.95 9.45
N ALA A 149 10.43 15.41 8.28
CA ALA A 149 9.16 14.99 7.70
C ALA A 149 9.12 13.47 7.43
N ALA A 150 10.19 12.90 6.85
CA ALA A 150 10.29 11.47 6.58
C ALA A 150 10.24 10.64 7.88
N LYS A 151 10.92 11.09 8.95
CA LYS A 151 10.88 10.41 10.25
C LYS A 151 9.51 10.49 10.93
N GLU A 152 8.81 11.61 10.79
CA GLU A 152 7.43 11.75 11.27
C GLU A 152 6.46 10.85 10.49
N GLN A 153 6.63 10.75 9.17
CA GLN A 153 5.87 9.82 8.33
C GLN A 153 6.11 8.36 8.73
N VAL A 154 7.37 7.95 8.95
CA VAL A 154 7.68 6.60 9.46
C VAL A 154 6.97 6.31 10.77
N LYS A 155 6.98 7.25 11.72
CA LYS A 155 6.26 7.10 13.00
C LYS A 155 4.75 6.95 12.80
N ALA A 156 4.16 7.79 11.95
CA ALA A 156 2.73 7.76 11.66
C ALA A 156 2.31 6.46 10.98
N VAL A 157 3.06 6.02 9.97
CA VAL A 157 2.84 4.75 9.25
C VAL A 157 2.96 3.57 10.22
N THR A 158 4.02 3.53 11.04
CA THR A 158 4.22 2.47 12.02
C THR A 158 3.09 2.41 13.05
N ALA A 159 2.63 3.56 13.55
CA ALA A 159 1.52 3.64 14.49
C ALA A 159 0.20 3.15 13.87
N LYS A 160 -0.09 3.53 12.62
CA LYS A 160 -1.27 3.07 11.88
C LYS A 160 -1.23 1.56 11.65
N VAL A 161 -0.09 1.01 11.20
CA VAL A 161 0.06 -0.44 11.01
C VAL A 161 -0.14 -1.19 12.33
N LYS A 162 0.41 -0.69 13.45
CA LYS A 162 0.20 -1.29 14.78
C LYS A 162 -1.26 -1.20 15.24
N GLY A 163 -1.95 -0.09 14.95
CA GLY A 163 -3.38 0.06 15.23
C GLY A 163 -4.24 -0.93 14.45
N ILE A 164 -3.96 -1.09 13.15
CA ILE A 164 -4.64 -2.05 12.29
C ILE A 164 -4.43 -3.50 12.79
N ALA A 165 -3.22 -3.87 13.16
CA ALA A 165 -2.93 -5.20 13.70
C ALA A 165 -3.70 -5.50 15.01
N LYS A 166 -3.92 -4.49 15.87
CA LYS A 166 -4.75 -4.64 17.08
C LYS A 166 -6.22 -4.83 16.74
N LEU A 167 -6.76 -4.04 15.82
CA LEU A 167 -8.15 -4.15 15.36
C LEU A 167 -8.42 -5.52 14.72
N ASP A 168 -7.48 -6.04 13.93
CA ASP A 168 -7.60 -7.38 13.34
C ASP A 168 -7.67 -8.47 14.42
N GLN A 169 -6.81 -8.41 15.45
CA GLN A 169 -6.90 -9.32 16.59
C GLN A 169 -8.23 -9.24 17.34
N GLU A 170 -8.79 -8.04 17.51
CA GLU A 170 -10.08 -7.85 18.18
C GLU A 170 -11.25 -8.39 17.34
N LEU A 171 -11.23 -8.19 16.02
CA LEU A 171 -12.21 -8.75 15.09
C LEU A 171 -12.16 -10.28 15.07
N VAL A 172 -10.97 -10.88 15.07
CA VAL A 172 -10.78 -12.34 15.15
C VAL A 172 -11.32 -12.88 16.49
N LYS A 173 -11.03 -12.21 17.62
CA LYS A 173 -11.57 -12.59 18.95
C LYS A 173 -13.10 -12.45 19.01
N ALA A 174 -13.67 -11.42 18.39
CA ALA A 174 -15.11 -11.21 18.33
C ALA A 174 -15.82 -12.27 17.47
N ALA A 175 -15.22 -12.67 16.33
CA ALA A 175 -15.71 -13.76 15.49
C ALA A 175 -15.69 -15.12 16.22
N ALA A 176 -14.62 -15.41 16.98
CA ALA A 176 -14.51 -16.63 17.77
C ALA A 176 -15.62 -16.75 18.86
N LYS A 177 -16.01 -15.64 19.49
CA LYS A 177 -17.09 -15.61 20.50
C LYS A 177 -18.50 -15.82 19.91
N LYS A 178 -18.74 -15.50 18.63
CA LYS A 178 -20.04 -15.75 17.96
C LYS A 178 -20.20 -17.20 17.48
N ALA A 179 -19.09 -17.94 17.30
CA ALA A 179 -19.11 -19.32 16.83
C ALA A 179 -19.49 -20.35 17.92
N THR A 180 -19.36 -20.02 19.20
CA THR A 180 -19.60 -20.96 20.32
C THR A 180 -21.06 -21.02 20.81
N LYS A 181 -21.96 -20.16 20.33
CA LYS A 181 -23.40 -20.17 20.73
C LYS A 181 -24.30 -21.05 19.84
N LYS A 182 -23.78 -22.07 19.15
CA LYS A 182 -24.60 -22.99 18.35
C LYS A 182 -24.27 -24.47 18.57
N SER A 183 -23.98 -24.87 19.81
CA SER A 183 -24.16 -26.28 20.20
C SER A 183 -25.66 -26.52 20.42
N ALA A 184 -26.34 -26.94 19.35
CA ALA A 184 -27.68 -27.49 19.45
C ALA A 184 -27.65 -28.68 20.42
N LYS A 185 -28.26 -28.49 21.60
CA LYS A 185 -28.60 -29.58 22.52
C LYS A 185 -29.50 -30.54 21.72
N LYS A 186 -28.99 -31.73 21.40
CA LYS A 186 -29.78 -32.79 20.74
C LYS A 186 -31.07 -32.98 21.56
N PRO A 187 -32.26 -33.02 20.94
CA PRO A 187 -33.47 -33.40 21.67
C PRO A 187 -33.37 -34.89 21.98
N ALA A 188 -33.05 -35.22 23.22
CA ALA A 188 -33.28 -36.57 23.73
C ALA A 188 -34.79 -36.82 23.67
N LYS A 189 -35.20 -37.89 22.96
CA LYS A 189 -36.56 -38.43 22.97
C LYS A 189 -37.04 -38.51 24.42
N LYS A 190 -37.94 -37.62 24.82
CA LYS A 190 -38.72 -37.77 26.05
C LYS A 190 -40.17 -37.95 25.64
N LYS A 191 -40.75 -39.08 26.07
CA LYS A 191 -42.13 -39.49 25.85
C LYS A 191 -43.11 -38.35 26.16
N ALA A 192 -44.19 -38.32 25.39
CA ALA A 192 -45.30 -37.40 25.56
C ALA A 192 -45.93 -37.52 26.96
N THR A 193 -46.03 -36.40 27.66
CA THR A 193 -47.07 -36.15 28.65
C THR A 193 -47.56 -34.72 28.49
N LYS A 194 -48.88 -34.59 28.32
CA LYS A 194 -49.65 -33.36 28.09
C LYS A 194 -49.64 -32.39 29.29
N LYS A 195 -49.99 -31.13 28.99
CA LYS A 195 -50.46 -30.00 29.84
C LYS A 195 -49.35 -29.26 30.61
N ALA A 196 -49.35 -27.93 30.78
CA ALA A 196 -50.32 -26.85 30.52
C ALA A 196 -49.58 -25.53 30.20
N ALA A 197 -50.32 -24.57 29.64
CA ALA A 197 -49.87 -23.27 29.18
C ALA A 197 -49.36 -22.33 30.30
N LYS A 198 -48.33 -21.52 30.02
CA LYS A 198 -48.21 -20.17 30.58
C LYS A 198 -47.37 -19.25 29.68
N LYS A 199 -48.01 -18.12 29.39
CA LYS A 199 -47.69 -16.83 28.76
C LYS A 199 -46.29 -16.50 28.22
N VAL A 200 -46.37 -15.80 27.10
CA VAL A 200 -45.40 -15.03 26.32
C VAL A 200 -44.80 -13.90 27.13
N GLU A 201 -43.50 -13.61 26.92
CA GLU A 201 -42.98 -12.25 26.97
C GLU A 201 -42.09 -12.01 25.75
N LYS A 202 -42.52 -11.08 24.90
CA LYS A 202 -41.78 -10.56 23.74
C LYS A 202 -40.73 -9.60 24.27
N VAL A 203 -39.45 -9.81 23.94
CA VAL A 203 -38.44 -8.76 24.07
C VAL A 203 -38.04 -8.29 22.67
N GLU A 204 -38.19 -6.99 22.52
CA GLU A 204 -38.10 -6.15 21.35
C GLU A 204 -36.68 -6.11 20.78
N VAL A 205 -36.58 -6.25 19.47
CA VAL A 205 -35.34 -6.06 18.72
C VAL A 205 -35.22 -4.56 18.43
N VAL A 206 -34.29 -3.88 19.11
CA VAL A 206 -33.82 -2.55 18.68
C VAL A 206 -32.54 -2.75 17.88
N SER A 207 -32.64 -2.56 16.57
CA SER A 207 -31.52 -2.41 15.66
C SER A 207 -31.17 -0.93 15.57
N GLU A 208 -29.99 -0.54 16.05
CA GLU A 208 -29.41 0.77 15.77
C GLU A 208 -28.21 0.57 14.83
N ALA A 209 -28.31 1.14 13.64
CA ALA A 209 -27.23 1.28 12.69
C ALA A 209 -26.48 2.58 13.00
N PRO A 210 -25.14 2.62 13.05
CA PRO A 210 -24.44 3.90 13.07
C PRO A 210 -24.48 4.53 11.67
N ALA A 211 -25.21 5.63 11.58
CA ALA A 211 -25.12 6.58 10.49
C ALA A 211 -23.71 7.18 10.40
N THR A 212 -23.20 7.23 9.19
CA THR A 212 -22.09 8.09 8.75
C THR A 212 -22.51 9.55 8.80
N GLU A 213 -21.73 10.42 9.46
CA GLU A 213 -21.45 11.81 9.04
C GLU A 213 -20.51 12.51 10.03
N ASN A 214 -19.31 12.90 9.57
CA ASN A 214 -18.82 14.29 9.55
C ASN A 214 -17.37 14.31 9.05
N THR A 215 -17.07 14.91 7.89
CA THR A 215 -17.02 16.35 7.54
C THR A 215 -15.68 16.98 7.93
N ALA A 216 -15.08 17.62 6.93
CA ALA A 216 -13.77 18.24 6.91
C ALA A 216 -13.68 19.53 7.74
N ALA A 217 -12.46 19.80 8.23
CA ALA A 217 -11.85 21.12 8.40
C ALA A 217 -10.33 20.95 8.32
#